data_AF-A0A0P7BET6-F1
#
_entry.id   AF-A0A0P7BET6-F1
#
_cell.length_a   1.000
_cell.length_b   1.000
_cell.length_c   1.000
_cell.angle_alpha   90.00
_cell.angle_beta   90.00
_cell.angle_gamma   90.00
#
_symmetry.space_group_name_H-M   'P 1'
#
loop_
_entity.id
_entity.type
_entity.pdbx_description
1 polymer ?
#
loop_
_entity_poly.entity_id
_entity_poly.type
_entity_poly.pdbx_seq_one_letter_code
_entity_poly.pdbx_strand_id
1 'polypeptide(L)'
;MSISITSAETLTSPPSDDHGEAERETLKLTYALRQESISVTLNGTTIFLSAMALVLLIHFLESYHAELLVSLVPVLLLVHNDYQNFLNLGPGGTPSTFNGYLRITWFRLWSLRDPFVAPVPDPSRLPEAGILAGCNLPYRAGPHPVVAGIAPQRQLDQHGSRHCYRALRRAMAKLAGQNPTKFGTEKSCLEKHGLALFARHPLQTNCQGEICHVHDSDHSMHMCLHPDDIKNVLDKGWGQRHPLAWRSRLLKSPVSADFVMIYAPRDDQELQVVCNIIEAAIWYTLAEDVKMDVHPKCT
;
A
#
# COMPACT_ATOMS: atom_id res chain seq x y z
N MET A 1 47.92 -31.35 -42.11
CA MET A 1 48.81 -31.82 -41.03
C MET A 1 48.63 -30.91 -39.83
N SER A 2 48.86 -31.45 -38.66
CA SER A 2 48.35 -31.07 -37.36
C SER A 2 48.89 -29.76 -36.74
N ILE A 3 47.98 -29.09 -36.01
CA ILE A 3 48.07 -28.55 -34.63
C ILE A 3 49.39 -27.89 -34.18
N SER A 4 49.29 -26.64 -33.68
CA SER A 4 49.81 -26.24 -32.35
C SER A 4 49.20 -24.94 -31.85
N ILE A 5 48.95 -24.94 -30.53
CA ILE A 5 48.21 -23.97 -29.70
C ILE A 5 49.19 -22.95 -29.10
N THR A 6 48.76 -21.69 -28.89
CA THR A 6 49.32 -20.85 -27.82
C THR A 6 48.32 -19.80 -27.33
N SER A 7 48.36 -19.56 -26.02
CA SER A 7 47.39 -18.94 -25.12
C SER A 7 46.81 -17.57 -25.51
N ALA A 8 45.54 -17.36 -25.17
CA ALA A 8 44.89 -16.05 -25.13
C ALA A 8 44.64 -15.63 -23.67
N GLU A 9 45.02 -14.40 -23.37
CA GLU A 9 44.87 -13.72 -22.08
C GLU A 9 43.41 -13.41 -21.73
N THR A 10 43.15 -13.42 -20.43
CA THR A 10 41.86 -13.17 -19.78
C THR A 10 41.33 -11.77 -20.06
N LEU A 11 40.27 -11.67 -20.87
CA LEU A 11 39.45 -10.45 -20.97
C LEU A 11 38.41 -10.44 -19.85
N THR A 12 38.56 -9.46 -18.97
CA THR A 12 37.61 -9.06 -17.92
C THR A 12 36.22 -8.84 -18.50
N SER A 13 35.23 -9.45 -17.87
CA SER A 13 33.80 -9.23 -18.10
C SER A 13 33.42 -7.75 -17.94
N PRO A 14 32.53 -7.19 -18.81
CA PRO A 14 31.99 -5.86 -18.60
C PRO A 14 31.05 -5.85 -17.36
N PRO A 15 30.85 -4.68 -16.73
CA PRO A 15 30.03 -4.58 -15.52
C PRO A 15 28.57 -4.93 -15.81
N SER A 16 27.93 -5.57 -14.85
CA SER A 16 26.52 -6.01 -14.89
C SER A 16 25.57 -4.82 -15.07
N ASP A 17 24.66 -4.97 -16.02
CA ASP A 17 23.64 -4.03 -16.46
C ASP A 17 22.46 -3.89 -15.45
N ASP A 18 22.80 -3.66 -14.17
CA ASP A 18 21.88 -3.62 -13.02
C ASP A 18 20.90 -2.43 -13.08
N HIS A 19 21.18 -1.47 -13.97
CA HIS A 19 20.31 -0.32 -14.24
C HIS A 19 19.14 -0.65 -15.17
N GLY A 20 19.38 -1.39 -16.27
CA GLY A 20 18.36 -1.70 -17.26
C GLY A 20 17.34 -2.74 -16.80
N GLU A 21 17.78 -3.75 -16.04
CA GLU A 21 16.90 -4.81 -15.53
C GLU A 21 15.90 -4.25 -14.49
N ALA A 22 16.38 -3.32 -13.66
CA ALA A 22 15.56 -2.70 -12.64
C ALA A 22 14.58 -1.63 -13.16
N GLU A 23 14.91 -0.91 -14.23
CA GLU A 23 13.98 -0.01 -14.90
C GLU A 23 12.82 -0.80 -15.54
N ARG A 24 13.12 -1.99 -16.07
CA ARG A 24 12.13 -2.92 -16.63
C ARG A 24 11.24 -3.55 -15.56
N GLU A 25 11.75 -3.87 -14.37
CA GLU A 25 10.93 -4.31 -13.24
C GLU A 25 10.02 -3.19 -12.71
N THR A 26 10.51 -1.95 -12.69
CA THR A 26 9.70 -0.79 -12.27
C THR A 26 8.56 -0.53 -13.24
N LEU A 27 8.83 -0.55 -14.56
CA LEU A 27 7.79 -0.43 -15.58
C LEU A 27 6.74 -1.56 -15.47
N LYS A 28 7.16 -2.79 -15.15
CA LYS A 28 6.23 -3.90 -14.89
C LYS A 28 5.37 -3.66 -13.65
N LEU A 29 5.96 -3.14 -12.57
CA LEU A 29 5.26 -2.91 -11.30
C LEU A 29 4.29 -1.72 -11.38
N THR A 30 4.70 -0.63 -12.05
CA THR A 30 3.85 0.53 -12.35
C THR A 30 2.72 0.18 -13.34
N TYR A 31 2.97 -0.70 -14.32
CA TYR A 31 1.90 -1.20 -15.20
C TYR A 31 0.94 -2.17 -14.49
N ALA A 32 1.39 -2.85 -13.43
CA ALA A 32 0.58 -3.83 -12.70
C ALA A 32 -0.50 -3.19 -11.81
N LEU A 33 -0.23 -2.03 -11.19
CA LEU A 33 -1.16 -1.38 -10.26
C LEU A 33 -2.23 -0.53 -10.96
N ARG A 34 -2.87 -1.04 -12.01
CA ARG A 34 -3.95 -0.34 -12.71
C ARG A 34 -5.30 -0.88 -12.28
N GLN A 35 -6.21 0.04 -11.95
CA GLN A 35 -7.62 -0.27 -11.76
C GLN A 35 -8.36 -0.02 -13.07
N GLU A 36 -9.09 -1.03 -13.56
CA GLU A 36 -9.87 -0.93 -14.78
C GLU A 36 -11.33 -0.64 -14.44
N SER A 37 -11.87 0.42 -15.05
CA SER A 37 -13.30 0.69 -15.04
C SER A 37 -14.02 -0.35 -15.86
N ILE A 38 -15.20 -0.80 -15.40
CA ILE A 38 -16.03 -1.66 -16.21
C ILE A 38 -16.36 -0.95 -17.54
N SER A 39 -15.97 -1.58 -18.64
CA SER A 39 -16.30 -1.11 -19.98
C SER A 39 -16.75 -2.30 -20.81
N VAL A 40 -17.89 -2.15 -21.48
CA VAL A 40 -18.45 -3.18 -22.35
C VAL A 40 -18.52 -2.59 -23.75
N THR A 41 -17.63 -3.04 -24.64
CA THR A 41 -17.65 -2.65 -26.04
C THR A 41 -18.51 -3.62 -26.83
N LEU A 42 -19.68 -3.17 -27.30
CA LEU A 42 -20.56 -3.97 -28.14
C LEU A 42 -20.34 -3.62 -29.61
N ASN A 43 -19.85 -4.56 -30.41
CA ASN A 43 -19.78 -4.40 -31.86
C ASN A 43 -21.09 -4.87 -32.53
N GLY A 44 -21.28 -4.58 -33.83
CA GLY A 44 -22.52 -4.90 -34.54
C GLY A 44 -22.94 -6.38 -34.43
N THR A 45 -21.99 -7.31 -34.51
CA THR A 45 -22.24 -8.74 -34.34
C THR A 45 -22.66 -9.08 -32.90
N THR A 46 -21.96 -8.54 -31.90
CA THR A 46 -22.29 -8.76 -30.48
C THR A 46 -23.66 -8.20 -30.13
N ILE A 47 -24.03 -7.02 -30.67
CA ILE A 47 -25.37 -6.43 -30.49
C ILE A 47 -26.44 -7.33 -31.10
N PHE A 48 -26.23 -7.80 -32.33
CA PHE A 48 -27.18 -8.66 -33.01
C PHE A 48 -27.37 -9.99 -32.26
N LEU A 49 -26.27 -10.63 -31.84
CA LEU A 49 -26.32 -11.89 -31.10
C LEU A 49 -26.94 -11.74 -29.71
N SER A 50 -26.62 -10.66 -28.97
CA SER A 50 -27.20 -10.44 -27.65
C SER A 50 -28.69 -10.11 -27.72
N ALA A 51 -29.12 -9.34 -28.73
CA ALA A 51 -30.54 -9.07 -28.98
C ALA A 51 -31.29 -10.36 -29.36
N MET A 52 -30.73 -11.18 -30.26
CA MET A 52 -31.31 -12.48 -30.61
C MET A 52 -31.43 -13.40 -29.39
N ALA A 53 -30.35 -13.50 -28.60
CA ALA A 53 -30.34 -14.32 -27.38
C ALA A 53 -31.38 -13.84 -26.36
N LEU A 54 -31.55 -12.52 -26.20
CA LEU A 54 -32.58 -11.95 -25.32
C LEU A 54 -33.99 -12.30 -25.80
N VAL A 55 -34.26 -12.19 -27.10
CA VAL A 55 -35.55 -12.59 -27.69
C VAL A 55 -35.82 -14.08 -27.43
N LEU A 56 -34.83 -14.95 -27.67
CA LEU A 56 -34.97 -16.38 -27.42
C LEU A 56 -35.20 -16.68 -25.93
N LEU A 57 -34.46 -16.04 -25.03
CA LEU A 57 -34.65 -16.19 -23.57
C LEU A 57 -36.08 -15.84 -23.15
N ILE A 58 -36.61 -14.72 -23.63
CA ILE A 58 -37.97 -14.27 -23.28
C ILE A 58 -39.06 -15.19 -23.85
N HIS A 59 -38.84 -15.78 -25.02
CA HIS A 59 -39.85 -16.63 -25.67
C HIS A 59 -39.86 -18.08 -25.19
N PHE A 60 -38.70 -18.62 -24.80
CA PHE A 60 -38.54 -20.04 -24.51
C PHE A 60 -38.36 -20.36 -23.01
N LEU A 61 -38.06 -19.37 -22.17
CA LEU A 61 -38.00 -19.55 -20.71
C LEU A 61 -39.20 -18.87 -20.05
N GLU A 62 -39.58 -19.37 -18.88
CA GLU A 62 -40.52 -18.67 -18.01
C GLU A 62 -39.96 -17.29 -17.62
N SER A 63 -40.85 -16.31 -17.45
CA SER A 63 -40.48 -14.91 -17.20
C SER A 63 -39.52 -14.76 -16.02
N TYR A 64 -39.77 -15.45 -14.92
CA TYR A 64 -38.91 -15.43 -13.74
C TYR A 64 -37.45 -15.85 -14.04
N HIS A 65 -37.26 -16.90 -14.83
CA HIS A 65 -35.93 -17.39 -15.18
C HIS A 65 -35.22 -16.44 -16.16
N ALA A 66 -35.95 -15.89 -17.12
CA ALA A 66 -35.41 -14.89 -18.05
C ALA A 66 -34.98 -13.61 -17.32
N GLU A 67 -35.82 -13.08 -16.42
CA GLU A 67 -35.52 -11.91 -15.59
C GLU A 67 -34.29 -12.12 -14.70
N LEU A 68 -34.20 -13.30 -14.06
CA LEU A 68 -33.05 -13.66 -13.23
C LEU A 68 -31.76 -13.68 -14.05
N LEU A 69 -31.75 -14.31 -15.23
CA LEU A 69 -30.57 -14.39 -16.09
C LEU A 69 -30.13 -13.02 -16.59
N VAL A 70 -31.08 -12.19 -17.06
CA VAL A 70 -30.78 -10.82 -17.53
C VAL A 70 -30.20 -9.97 -16.40
N SER A 71 -30.69 -10.14 -15.17
CA SER A 71 -30.19 -9.41 -14.00
C SER A 71 -28.84 -9.94 -13.50
N LEU A 72 -28.60 -11.25 -13.62
CA LEU A 72 -27.39 -11.90 -13.11
C LEU A 72 -26.15 -11.55 -13.95
N VAL A 73 -26.29 -11.43 -15.28
CA VAL A 73 -25.17 -11.13 -16.18
C VAL A 73 -24.39 -9.86 -15.79
N PRO A 74 -25.01 -8.67 -15.62
CA PRO A 74 -24.26 -7.47 -15.22
C PRO A 74 -23.65 -7.61 -13.83
N VAL A 75 -24.30 -8.30 -12.90
CA VAL A 75 -23.75 -8.57 -11.56
C VAL A 75 -22.48 -9.43 -11.66
N LEU A 76 -22.50 -10.49 -12.47
CA LEU A 76 -21.33 -11.35 -12.69
C LEU A 76 -20.18 -10.59 -13.36
N LEU A 77 -20.47 -9.71 -14.32
CA LEU A 77 -19.46 -8.87 -14.95
C LEU A 77 -18.84 -7.88 -13.94
N LEU A 78 -19.65 -7.26 -13.08
CA LEU A 78 -19.17 -6.39 -12.01
C LEU A 78 -18.28 -7.14 -11.01
N VAL A 79 -18.72 -8.32 -10.55
CA VAL A 79 -17.93 -9.17 -9.63
C VAL A 79 -16.65 -9.64 -10.29
N HIS A 80 -16.68 -10.02 -11.56
CA HIS A 80 -15.49 -10.42 -12.30
C HIS A 80 -14.49 -9.26 -12.42
N ASN A 81 -14.95 -8.07 -12.82
CA ASN A 81 -14.11 -6.87 -12.92
C ASN A 81 -13.51 -6.48 -11.57
N ASP A 82 -14.32 -6.46 -10.50
CA ASP A 82 -13.84 -6.15 -9.14
C ASP A 82 -12.83 -7.19 -8.64
N TYR A 83 -13.04 -8.48 -8.97
CA TYR A 83 -12.09 -9.53 -8.65
C TYR A 83 -10.76 -9.37 -9.41
N GLN A 84 -10.79 -9.05 -10.71
CA GLN A 84 -9.56 -8.75 -11.46
C GLN A 84 -8.84 -7.54 -10.90
N ASN A 85 -9.57 -6.47 -10.57
CA ASN A 85 -9.03 -5.30 -9.91
C ASN A 85 -8.38 -5.62 -8.56
N PHE A 86 -8.97 -6.54 -7.78
CA PHE A 86 -8.36 -7.06 -6.56
C PHE A 86 -7.05 -7.81 -6.82
N LEU A 87 -7.00 -8.65 -7.86
CA LEU A 87 -5.77 -9.36 -8.24
C LEU A 87 -4.67 -8.39 -8.72
N ASN A 88 -5.06 -7.34 -9.47
CA ASN A 88 -4.14 -6.34 -10.02
C ASN A 88 -3.45 -5.50 -8.93
N LEU A 89 -4.01 -5.40 -7.73
CA LEU A 89 -3.33 -4.76 -6.59
C LEU A 89 -2.09 -5.54 -6.11
N GLY A 90 -1.93 -6.77 -6.59
CA GLY A 90 -0.80 -7.64 -6.29
C GLY A 90 -0.95 -8.40 -4.97
N PRO A 91 0.14 -9.03 -4.49
CA PRO A 91 0.15 -9.71 -3.20
C PRO A 91 0.12 -8.72 -2.04
N GLY A 92 -0.39 -9.14 -0.89
CA GLY A 92 -0.38 -8.35 0.35
C GLY A 92 -0.80 -9.20 1.55
N GLY A 93 -1.31 -8.56 2.60
CA GLY A 93 -1.75 -9.25 3.83
C GLY A 93 -2.83 -10.32 3.61
N THR A 94 -3.72 -10.08 2.63
CA THR A 94 -4.77 -11.02 2.23
C THR A 94 -4.36 -11.77 0.97
N PRO A 95 -4.50 -13.11 0.92
CA PRO A 95 -4.15 -13.88 -0.26
C PRO A 95 -4.95 -13.46 -1.50
N SER A 96 -4.28 -13.39 -2.65
CA SER A 96 -4.87 -13.09 -3.96
C SER A 96 -5.65 -14.31 -4.52
N THR A 97 -6.63 -14.78 -3.75
CA THR A 97 -7.52 -15.90 -4.08
C THR A 97 -8.96 -15.44 -3.99
N PHE A 98 -9.89 -16.21 -4.58
CA PHE A 98 -11.31 -15.90 -4.49
C PHE A 98 -11.83 -15.85 -3.04
N ASN A 99 -11.32 -16.70 -2.15
CA ASN A 99 -11.65 -16.64 -0.72
C ASN A 99 -11.16 -15.32 -0.07
N GLY A 100 -9.94 -14.89 -0.42
CA GLY A 100 -9.42 -13.58 0.00
C GLY A 100 -10.29 -12.43 -0.49
N TYR A 101 -10.74 -12.48 -1.74
CA TYR A 101 -11.67 -11.51 -2.31
C TYR A 101 -13.00 -11.44 -1.54
N LEU A 102 -13.63 -12.59 -1.24
CA LEU A 102 -14.86 -12.62 -0.46
C LEU A 102 -14.66 -12.02 0.94
N ARG A 103 -13.52 -12.32 1.58
CA ARG A 103 -13.15 -11.75 2.88
C ARG A 103 -13.02 -10.23 2.82
N ILE A 104 -12.34 -9.69 1.80
CA ILE A 104 -12.21 -8.23 1.64
C ILE A 104 -13.54 -7.58 1.29
N THR A 105 -14.35 -8.22 0.45
CA THR A 105 -15.70 -7.74 0.11
C THR A 105 -16.56 -7.61 1.36
N TRP A 106 -16.50 -8.59 2.27
CA TRP A 106 -17.17 -8.50 3.56
C TRP A 106 -16.66 -7.30 4.39
N PHE A 107 -15.35 -7.14 4.54
CA PHE A 107 -14.76 -6.03 5.31
C PHE A 107 -15.01 -4.66 4.66
N ARG A 108 -15.14 -4.58 3.34
CA ARG A 108 -15.46 -3.36 2.58
C ARG A 108 -16.82 -2.77 3.00
N LEU A 109 -17.79 -3.59 3.40
CA LEU A 109 -19.08 -3.11 3.91
C LEU A 109 -18.94 -2.30 5.22
N TRP A 110 -17.83 -2.46 5.93
CA TRP A 110 -17.55 -1.83 7.21
C TRP A 110 -16.46 -0.77 7.11
N SER A 111 -15.96 -0.46 5.91
CA SER A 111 -14.89 0.51 5.76
C SER A 111 -15.31 1.90 6.26
N LEU A 112 -14.33 2.68 6.72
CA LEU A 112 -14.52 4.10 7.00
C LEU A 112 -15.17 4.78 5.80
N ARG A 113 -16.19 5.61 6.06
CA ARG A 113 -16.85 6.42 5.03
C ARG A 113 -15.94 7.53 4.52
N ASP A 114 -15.17 8.10 5.43
CA ASP A 114 -14.20 9.16 5.15
C ASP A 114 -12.85 8.81 5.79
N PRO A 115 -11.81 8.48 5.00
CA PRO A 115 -10.48 8.17 5.51
C PRO A 115 -9.67 9.43 5.88
N PHE A 116 -10.19 10.63 5.64
CA PHE A 116 -9.50 11.90 5.91
C PHE A 116 -9.91 12.56 7.23
N VAL A 117 -10.70 11.87 8.06
CA VAL A 117 -11.07 12.35 9.40
C VAL A 117 -10.28 11.60 10.46
N ALA A 118 -9.48 12.33 11.25
CA ALA A 118 -8.69 11.78 12.35
C ALA A 118 -9.58 11.14 13.45
N PRO A 119 -9.11 10.07 14.13
CA PRO A 119 -9.79 9.55 15.31
C PRO A 119 -9.69 10.54 16.48
N VAL A 120 -10.58 10.39 17.47
CA VAL A 120 -10.52 11.19 18.70
C VAL A 120 -9.41 10.64 19.61
N PRO A 121 -8.53 11.49 20.17
CA PRO A 121 -7.53 11.09 21.16
C PRO A 121 -8.17 10.43 22.39
N ASP A 122 -7.48 9.44 22.95
CA ASP A 122 -7.85 8.81 24.21
C ASP A 122 -6.90 9.32 25.31
N PRO A 123 -7.37 10.14 26.27
CA PRO A 123 -6.50 10.76 27.27
C PRO A 123 -5.91 9.73 28.26
N SER A 124 -6.41 8.49 28.27
CA SER A 124 -5.86 7.43 29.12
C SER A 124 -4.70 6.67 28.47
N ARG A 125 -4.39 6.94 27.21
CA ARG A 125 -3.37 6.24 26.44
C ARG A 125 -2.07 7.05 26.42
N LEU A 126 -0.95 6.36 26.66
CA LEU A 126 0.38 6.93 26.48
C LEU A 126 0.92 6.64 25.07
N PRO A 127 1.66 7.58 24.44
CA PRO A 127 1.90 8.95 24.89
C PRO A 127 0.62 9.80 24.82
N GLU A 128 0.51 10.83 25.69
CA GLU A 128 -0.70 11.66 25.82
C GLU A 128 -0.93 12.61 24.64
N ALA A 129 0.13 12.91 23.88
CA ALA A 129 0.11 13.86 22.76
C ALA A 129 1.03 13.41 21.63
N GLY A 130 0.72 13.88 20.42
CA GLY A 130 1.57 13.76 19.25
C GLY A 130 2.73 14.77 19.25
N ILE A 131 3.75 14.53 18.43
CA ILE A 131 4.96 15.38 18.35
C ILE A 131 5.02 16.27 17.09
N LEU A 132 4.22 15.96 16.06
CA LEU A 132 4.29 16.69 14.77
C LEU A 132 3.76 18.12 14.86
N ALA A 133 2.93 18.44 15.86
CA ALA A 133 2.47 19.79 16.11
C ALA A 133 3.64 20.77 16.35
N GLY A 134 4.72 20.29 17.02
CA GLY A 134 5.93 21.09 17.26
C GLY A 134 6.86 21.20 16.05
N CYS A 135 6.74 20.29 15.08
CA CYS A 135 7.64 20.22 13.92
C CYS A 135 7.20 21.06 12.71
N ASN A 136 6.01 21.68 12.77
CA ASN A 136 5.40 22.47 11.68
C ASN A 136 5.48 21.76 10.30
N LEU A 137 4.80 20.62 10.19
CA LEU A 137 4.76 19.81 8.97
C LEU A 137 4.29 20.67 7.76
N PRO A 138 5.07 20.76 6.67
CA PRO A 138 4.68 21.56 5.50
C PRO A 138 3.46 20.95 4.80
N TYR A 139 2.74 21.74 4.01
CA TYR A 139 1.71 21.20 3.12
C TYR A 139 2.36 20.40 1.99
N ARG A 140 1.80 19.23 1.68
CA ARG A 140 2.21 18.49 0.51
C ARG A 140 1.68 19.16 -0.76
N ALA A 141 2.56 19.38 -1.73
CA ALA A 141 2.18 20.04 -2.98
C ALA A 141 1.37 19.12 -3.90
N GLY A 142 0.23 19.62 -4.39
CA GLY A 142 -0.64 18.94 -5.36
C GLY A 142 -1.86 18.24 -4.73
N PRO A 143 -2.67 17.57 -5.55
CA PRO A 143 -3.81 16.80 -5.07
C PRO A 143 -3.38 15.56 -4.29
N HIS A 144 -4.29 15.01 -3.48
CA HIS A 144 -4.08 13.73 -2.83
C HIS A 144 -3.86 12.62 -3.87
N PRO A 145 -2.90 11.70 -3.65
CA PRO A 145 -2.76 10.50 -4.44
C PRO A 145 -4.04 9.66 -4.47
N VAL A 146 -4.30 9.03 -5.61
CA VAL A 146 -5.36 8.05 -5.79
C VAL A 146 -4.95 6.75 -5.12
N VAL A 147 -5.79 6.26 -4.22
CA VAL A 147 -5.56 5.01 -3.49
C VAL A 147 -6.69 4.03 -3.75
N ALA A 148 -6.36 2.76 -3.97
CA ALA A 148 -7.33 1.69 -4.11
C ALA A 148 -7.00 0.49 -3.23
N GLY A 149 -8.03 -0.34 -3.01
CA GLY A 149 -7.92 -1.53 -2.19
C GLY A 149 -8.12 -1.26 -0.70
N ILE A 150 -8.08 -2.36 0.05
CA ILE A 150 -8.23 -2.37 1.51
C ILE A 150 -7.12 -3.23 2.11
N ALA A 151 -6.95 -4.45 1.61
CA ALA A 151 -5.81 -5.30 1.93
C ALA A 151 -5.60 -6.29 0.77
N PRO A 152 -4.63 -6.05 -0.13
CA PRO A 152 -3.69 -4.92 -0.13
C PRO A 152 -4.37 -3.55 -0.38
N GLN A 153 -3.76 -2.49 0.16
CA GLN A 153 -4.06 -1.09 -0.14
C GLN A 153 -2.88 -0.50 -0.93
N ARG A 154 -3.15 0.23 -2.01
CA ARG A 154 -2.13 0.71 -2.96
C ARG A 154 -2.35 2.13 -3.40
N GLN A 155 -1.25 2.87 -3.50
CA GLN A 155 -1.18 4.18 -4.14
C GLN A 155 -0.99 3.98 -5.65
N LEU A 156 -1.94 4.48 -6.45
CA LEU A 156 -2.02 4.20 -7.89
C LEU A 156 -1.32 5.25 -8.75
N ASP A 157 -1.06 6.44 -8.20
CA ASP A 157 -0.40 7.54 -8.89
C ASP A 157 0.62 8.23 -7.96
N GLN A 158 1.31 9.25 -8.47
CA GLN A 158 2.32 10.01 -7.70
C GLN A 158 3.35 9.12 -6.99
N HIS A 159 3.77 8.03 -7.64
CA HIS A 159 4.67 7.04 -7.05
C HIS A 159 5.96 7.68 -6.51
N GLY A 160 6.42 7.19 -5.36
CA GLY A 160 7.64 7.70 -4.76
C GLY A 160 8.87 7.34 -5.57
N SER A 161 9.92 8.16 -5.47
CA SER A 161 11.15 7.87 -6.20
C SER A 161 11.85 6.64 -5.63
N ARG A 162 12.42 5.83 -6.52
CA ARG A 162 13.22 4.64 -6.11
C ARG A 162 14.41 5.02 -5.25
N HIS A 163 14.97 6.21 -5.49
CA HIS A 163 16.03 6.77 -4.65
C HIS A 163 15.55 6.94 -3.20
N CYS A 164 14.43 7.64 -3.01
CA CYS A 164 13.86 7.90 -1.69
C CYS A 164 13.45 6.58 -1.00
N TYR A 165 12.85 5.65 -1.74
CA TYR A 165 12.54 4.31 -1.23
C TYR A 165 13.77 3.57 -0.71
N ARG A 166 14.86 3.53 -1.49
CA ARG A 166 16.13 2.90 -1.07
C ARG A 166 16.79 3.64 0.09
N ALA A 167 16.76 4.96 0.10
CA ALA A 167 17.30 5.77 1.19
C ALA A 167 16.53 5.51 2.49
N LEU A 168 15.21 5.47 2.44
CA LEU A 168 14.34 5.18 3.57
C LEU A 168 14.62 3.79 4.16
N ARG A 169 14.66 2.76 3.31
CA ARG A 169 14.98 1.39 3.74
C ARG A 169 16.35 1.29 4.41
N ARG A 170 17.36 1.97 3.86
CA ARG A 170 18.69 2.05 4.46
C ARG A 170 18.67 2.76 5.81
N ALA A 171 17.92 3.85 5.93
CA ALA A 171 17.79 4.58 7.19
C ALA A 171 17.12 3.72 8.28
N MET A 172 16.05 2.99 7.96
CA MET A 172 15.40 2.05 8.88
C MET A 172 16.37 0.95 9.33
N ALA A 173 17.11 0.34 8.40
CA ALA A 173 18.10 -0.69 8.71
C ALA A 173 19.26 -0.14 9.56
N LYS A 174 19.75 1.08 9.25
CA LYS A 174 20.79 1.78 10.02
C LYS A 174 20.31 2.05 11.45
N LEU A 175 19.10 2.56 11.63
CA LEU A 175 18.51 2.82 12.95
C LEU A 175 18.43 1.53 13.78
N ALA A 176 17.97 0.43 13.18
CA ALA A 176 17.92 -0.87 13.83
C ALA A 176 19.31 -1.42 14.18
N GLY A 177 20.28 -1.28 13.28
CA GLY A 177 21.66 -1.71 13.49
C GLY A 177 22.39 -0.91 14.57
N GLN A 178 22.10 0.39 14.71
CA GLN A 178 22.67 1.26 15.74
C GLN A 178 22.07 0.98 17.13
N ASN A 179 20.83 0.51 17.19
CA ASN A 179 20.09 0.30 18.44
C ASN A 179 19.46 -1.11 18.49
N PRO A 180 20.26 -2.19 18.41
CA PRO A 180 19.74 -3.55 18.20
C PRO A 180 18.93 -4.09 19.39
N THR A 181 19.08 -3.50 20.58
CA THR A 181 18.30 -3.83 21.79
C THR A 181 16.91 -3.19 21.81
N LYS A 182 16.69 -2.16 21.00
CA LYS A 182 15.40 -1.43 20.94
C LYS A 182 14.64 -1.73 19.66
N PHE A 183 15.34 -1.81 18.54
CA PHE A 183 14.75 -1.92 17.22
C PHE A 183 15.20 -3.19 16.48
N GLY A 184 14.42 -3.58 15.48
CA GLY A 184 14.75 -4.63 14.53
C GLY A 184 14.09 -4.36 13.18
N THR A 185 14.61 -4.97 12.12
CA THR A 185 13.95 -4.95 10.81
C THR A 185 13.62 -6.35 10.35
N GLU A 186 12.38 -6.56 9.93
CA GLU A 186 11.90 -7.84 9.40
C GLU A 186 10.83 -7.60 8.31
N LYS A 187 10.25 -8.68 7.78
CA LYS A 187 9.10 -8.62 6.88
C LYS A 187 7.86 -8.15 7.65
N SER A 188 7.04 -7.28 7.08
CA SER A 188 5.81 -6.81 7.75
C SER A 188 4.90 -7.98 8.11
N CYS A 189 4.27 -7.92 9.29
CA CYS A 189 3.30 -8.92 9.74
C CYS A 189 1.89 -8.67 9.19
N LEU A 190 1.54 -7.40 8.94
CA LEU A 190 0.26 -7.02 8.34
C LEU A 190 0.28 -7.20 6.82
N GLU A 191 1.30 -6.66 6.17
CA GLU A 191 1.40 -6.71 4.72
C GLU A 191 1.98 -8.05 4.22
N LYS A 192 2.69 -8.77 5.09
CA LYS A 192 3.39 -10.03 4.78
C LYS A 192 4.41 -9.88 3.66
N HIS A 193 4.78 -8.66 3.31
CA HIS A 193 5.73 -8.23 2.26
C HIS A 193 6.35 -6.89 2.70
N GLY A 194 7.40 -6.44 2.02
CA GLY A 194 8.09 -5.20 2.36
C GLY A 194 8.95 -5.25 3.62
N LEU A 195 9.86 -4.28 3.73
CA LEU A 195 10.69 -4.06 4.92
C LEU A 195 9.85 -3.32 5.97
N ALA A 196 9.86 -3.83 7.20
CA ALA A 196 9.23 -3.22 8.36
C ALA A 196 10.25 -2.95 9.47
N LEU A 197 10.04 -1.86 10.20
CA LEU A 197 10.75 -1.51 11.43
C LEU A 197 9.91 -1.93 12.62
N PHE A 198 10.52 -2.63 13.57
CA PHE A 198 9.87 -3.13 14.77
C PHE A 198 10.52 -2.56 16.04
N ALA A 199 9.69 -2.29 17.04
CA ALA A 199 10.09 -2.07 18.42
C ALA A 199 10.12 -3.41 19.19
N ARG A 200 11.17 -3.65 19.97
CA ARG A 200 11.27 -4.85 20.83
C ARG A 200 10.45 -4.75 22.11
N HIS A 201 10.30 -3.55 22.66
CA HIS A 201 9.57 -3.28 23.90
C HIS A 201 8.55 -2.15 23.71
N PRO A 202 7.53 -2.35 22.84
CA PRO A 202 6.53 -1.33 22.54
C PRO A 202 5.62 -1.05 23.75
N LEU A 203 5.36 0.23 24.02
CA LEU A 203 4.27 0.67 24.92
C LEU A 203 2.91 0.47 24.25
N GLN A 204 2.86 0.78 22.96
CA GLN A 204 1.69 0.61 22.11
C GLN A 204 1.98 -0.43 21.05
N THR A 205 1.21 -1.52 21.03
CA THR A 205 1.45 -2.59 20.07
C THR A 205 0.44 -2.52 18.93
N ASN A 206 0.94 -2.41 17.71
CA ASN A 206 0.25 -2.93 16.53
C ASN A 206 1.09 -4.09 16.02
N CYS A 207 0.47 -5.26 15.87
CA CYS A 207 1.09 -6.43 15.25
C CYS A 207 2.55 -6.71 15.71
N GLN A 208 2.72 -7.12 16.97
CA GLN A 208 4.04 -7.46 17.55
C GLN A 208 5.07 -6.32 17.59
N GLY A 209 4.61 -5.06 17.65
CA GLY A 209 5.49 -3.89 17.77
C GLY A 209 5.96 -3.32 16.44
N GLU A 210 5.27 -3.62 15.34
CA GLU A 210 5.53 -3.01 14.04
C GLU A 210 5.26 -1.50 14.11
N ILE A 211 6.31 -0.70 13.87
CA ILE A 211 6.25 0.76 13.87
C ILE A 211 5.77 1.24 12.50
N CYS A 212 6.46 0.82 11.45
CA CYS A 212 6.12 1.14 10.08
C CYS A 212 6.61 0.06 9.13
N HIS A 213 5.94 -0.08 7.99
CA HIS A 213 6.41 -0.87 6.86
C HIS A 213 6.26 -0.12 5.55
N VAL A 214 7.15 -0.43 4.61
CA VAL A 214 7.20 0.19 3.29
C VAL A 214 6.79 -0.83 2.24
N HIS A 215 5.85 -0.46 1.37
CA HIS A 215 5.45 -1.28 0.23
C HIS A 215 6.55 -1.31 -0.82
N ASP A 216 6.85 -2.50 -1.34
CA ASP A 216 7.80 -2.65 -2.45
C ASP A 216 7.21 -2.21 -3.79
N SER A 217 5.87 -2.17 -3.91
CA SER A 217 5.14 -1.93 -5.15
C SER A 217 4.98 -0.46 -5.53
N ASP A 218 4.56 0.37 -4.58
CA ASP A 218 4.25 1.78 -4.78
C ASP A 218 5.07 2.73 -3.88
N HIS A 219 5.91 2.17 -3.01
CA HIS A 219 6.74 2.87 -2.02
C HIS A 219 5.97 3.67 -0.96
N SER A 220 4.64 3.50 -0.90
CA SER A 220 3.84 4.02 0.21
C SER A 220 4.07 3.18 1.46
N MET A 221 3.56 3.64 2.59
CA MET A 221 3.85 3.02 3.88
C MET A 221 2.61 2.95 4.74
N HIS A 222 2.60 1.99 5.66
CA HIS A 222 1.68 2.02 6.77
C HIS A 222 2.39 2.11 8.10
N MET A 223 1.74 2.78 9.04
CA MET A 223 2.20 2.95 10.42
C MET A 223 1.05 3.32 11.34
N CYS A 224 1.29 3.22 12.64
CA CYS A 224 0.41 3.78 13.67
C CYS A 224 0.96 5.11 14.17
N LEU A 225 0.09 6.11 14.31
CA LEU A 225 0.44 7.43 14.82
C LEU A 225 -0.49 7.81 15.98
N HIS A 226 -0.06 8.76 16.81
CA HIS A 226 -0.96 9.39 17.78
C HIS A 226 -2.09 10.12 17.04
N PRO A 227 -3.35 10.13 17.52
CA PRO A 227 -4.45 10.84 16.87
C PRO A 227 -4.18 12.31 16.51
N ASP A 228 -3.40 13.04 17.31
CA ASP A 228 -2.96 14.41 17.00
C ASP A 228 -2.04 14.47 15.77
N ASP A 229 -1.13 13.50 15.65
CA ASP A 229 -0.20 13.40 14.53
C ASP A 229 -0.94 12.94 13.27
N ILE A 230 -1.92 12.05 13.40
CA ILE A 230 -2.84 11.68 12.31
C ILE A 230 -3.53 12.95 11.81
N LYS A 231 -4.10 13.76 12.70
CA LYS A 231 -4.76 15.01 12.31
C LYS A 231 -3.83 15.91 11.50
N ASN A 232 -2.61 16.13 11.97
CA ASN A 232 -1.61 16.92 11.25
C ASN A 232 -1.25 16.33 9.87
N VAL A 233 -1.02 15.01 9.79
CA VAL A 233 -0.70 14.31 8.54
C VAL A 233 -1.84 14.45 7.52
N LEU A 234 -3.09 14.28 7.95
CA LEU A 234 -4.27 14.39 7.09
C LEU A 234 -4.48 15.83 6.61
N ASP A 235 -4.46 16.80 7.54
CA ASP A 235 -4.66 18.22 7.24
C ASP A 235 -3.61 18.78 6.26
N LYS A 236 -2.40 18.21 6.29
CA LYS A 236 -1.27 18.62 5.44
C LYS A 236 -1.13 17.80 4.16
N GLY A 237 -1.97 16.78 3.96
CA GLY A 237 -2.01 15.99 2.72
C GLY A 237 -0.93 14.91 2.60
N TRP A 238 -0.36 14.45 3.71
CA TRP A 238 0.71 13.44 3.71
C TRP A 238 0.22 11.99 3.76
N GLY A 239 -1.07 11.77 4.04
CA GLY A 239 -1.61 10.42 4.11
C GLY A 239 -3.12 10.39 4.19
N GLN A 240 -3.63 9.18 4.40
CA GLN A 240 -5.03 8.88 4.67
C GLN A 240 -5.14 7.73 5.67
N ARG A 241 -6.25 7.62 6.38
CA ARG A 241 -6.46 6.47 7.28
C ARG A 241 -6.68 5.19 6.46
N HIS A 242 -6.27 4.08 7.05
CA HIS A 242 -6.58 2.77 6.46
C HIS A 242 -8.10 2.54 6.49
N PRO A 243 -8.75 2.03 5.43
CA PRO A 243 -10.21 1.87 5.39
C PRO A 243 -10.77 1.03 6.53
N LEU A 244 -9.97 0.08 7.06
CA LEU A 244 -10.34 -0.74 8.22
C LEU A 244 -9.97 -0.12 9.57
N ALA A 245 -9.40 1.07 9.65
CA ALA A 245 -9.02 1.72 10.92
C ALA A 245 -10.23 2.30 11.69
N TRP A 246 -11.37 1.62 11.67
CA TRP A 246 -12.57 1.99 12.41
C TRP A 246 -12.60 1.34 13.80
N ARG A 247 -13.41 1.92 14.71
CA ARG A 247 -13.77 1.29 15.99
C ARG A 247 -15.26 0.97 15.95
N SER A 248 -15.61 -0.27 16.30
CA SER A 248 -17.00 -0.71 16.44
C SER A 248 -17.14 -1.53 17.71
N ARG A 249 -18.31 -1.44 18.36
CA ARG A 249 -18.67 -2.31 19.48
C ARG A 249 -19.09 -3.71 19.02
N LEU A 250 -19.51 -3.85 17.76
CA LEU A 250 -20.12 -5.07 17.22
C LEU A 250 -19.11 -5.98 16.51
N LEU A 251 -18.10 -5.39 15.88
CA LEU A 251 -17.09 -6.12 15.12
C LEU A 251 -15.72 -5.62 15.54
N LYS A 252 -14.74 -6.53 15.62
CA LYS A 252 -13.34 -6.15 15.86
C LYS A 252 -12.66 -5.84 14.53
N SER A 253 -12.06 -4.66 14.41
CA SER A 253 -11.23 -4.35 13.25
C SER A 253 -9.95 -5.21 13.26
N PRO A 254 -9.47 -5.67 12.08
CA PRO A 254 -8.19 -6.36 11.98
C PRO A 254 -6.98 -5.44 12.19
N VAL A 255 -7.14 -4.12 12.14
CA VAL A 255 -6.06 -3.13 12.30
C VAL A 255 -6.38 -2.14 13.41
N SER A 256 -5.36 -1.44 13.91
CA SER A 256 -5.58 -0.34 14.86
C SER A 256 -6.44 0.78 14.25
N ALA A 257 -7.19 1.47 15.10
CA ALA A 257 -7.94 2.66 14.70
C ALA A 257 -7.04 3.85 14.28
N ASP A 258 -5.79 3.80 14.71
CA ASP A 258 -4.78 4.82 14.48
C ASP A 258 -3.83 4.42 13.33
N PHE A 259 -4.21 3.39 12.56
CA PHE A 259 -3.45 2.89 11.43
C PHE A 259 -3.70 3.76 10.20
N VAL A 260 -2.62 4.30 9.64
CA VAL A 260 -2.65 5.22 8.51
C VAL A 260 -1.78 4.71 7.37
N MET A 261 -2.11 5.15 6.17
CA MET A 261 -1.26 5.08 4.99
C MET A 261 -0.57 6.43 4.82
N ILE A 262 0.76 6.43 4.81
CA ILE A 262 1.57 7.58 4.44
C ILE A 262 1.99 7.42 2.99
N TYR A 263 1.81 8.47 2.21
CA TYR A 263 2.10 8.43 0.79
C TYR A 263 3.61 8.40 0.52
N ALA A 264 3.97 7.83 -0.63
CA ALA A 264 5.35 7.65 -1.03
C ALA A 264 6.05 9.01 -1.31
N PRO A 265 7.29 9.24 -0.81
CA PRO A 265 8.03 10.48 -1.04
C PRO A 265 8.54 10.58 -2.49
N ARG A 266 8.26 11.70 -3.15
CA ARG A 266 8.64 11.96 -4.55
C ARG A 266 10.08 12.46 -4.71
N ASP A 267 10.59 13.17 -3.72
CA ASP A 267 11.91 13.79 -3.72
C ASP A 267 12.54 13.80 -2.32
N ASP A 268 13.75 14.35 -2.22
CA ASP A 268 14.51 14.39 -0.96
C ASP A 268 13.87 15.31 0.09
N GLN A 269 13.10 16.33 -0.31
CA GLN A 269 12.37 17.18 0.63
C GLN A 269 11.20 16.41 1.25
N GLU A 270 10.41 15.72 0.42
CA GLU A 270 9.33 14.86 0.90
C GLU A 270 9.87 13.69 1.74
N LEU A 271 11.03 13.15 1.38
CA LEU A 271 11.69 12.09 2.15
C LEU A 271 11.99 12.56 3.59
N GLN A 272 12.51 13.77 3.77
CA GLN A 272 12.75 14.30 5.11
C GLN A 272 11.46 14.43 5.92
N VAL A 273 10.38 14.89 5.27
CA VAL A 273 9.06 15.00 5.92
C VAL A 273 8.54 13.63 6.33
N VAL A 274 8.64 12.63 5.45
CA VAL A 274 8.28 11.24 5.74
C VAL A 274 9.09 10.68 6.91
N CYS A 275 10.38 11.02 7.00
CA CYS A 275 11.21 10.59 8.13
C CYS A 275 10.70 11.19 9.45
N ASN A 276 10.38 12.49 9.48
CA ASN A 276 9.78 13.11 10.66
C ASN A 276 8.45 12.44 11.07
N ILE A 277 7.65 11.98 10.10
CA ILE A 277 6.41 11.21 10.37
C ILE A 277 6.74 9.83 10.98
N ILE A 278 7.80 9.17 10.51
CA ILE A 278 8.25 7.89 11.12
C ILE A 278 8.79 8.12 12.53
N GLU A 279 9.49 9.21 12.80
CA GLU A 279 9.88 9.60 14.17
C GLU A 279 8.65 9.73 15.08
N ALA A 280 7.55 10.31 14.56
CA ALA A 280 6.28 10.35 15.29
C ALA A 280 5.64 8.97 15.49
N ALA A 281 5.81 8.03 14.56
CA ALA A 281 5.39 6.65 14.75
C ALA A 281 6.23 5.94 15.82
N ILE A 282 7.54 6.21 15.88
CA ILE A 282 8.43 5.71 16.94
C ILE A 282 8.01 6.27 18.29
N TRP A 283 7.80 7.60 18.37
CA TRP A 283 7.27 8.26 19.56
C TRP A 283 5.96 7.63 20.03
N TYR A 284 5.02 7.40 19.11
CA TYR A 284 3.75 6.79 19.47
C TYR A 284 3.89 5.36 20.01
N THR A 285 4.87 4.62 19.48
CA THR A 285 5.11 3.22 19.85
C THR A 285 5.87 3.08 21.17
N LEU A 286 6.83 3.97 21.44
CA LEU A 286 7.81 3.85 22.53
C LEU A 286 7.81 5.00 23.55
N ALA A 287 7.17 6.13 23.25
CA ALA A 287 7.31 7.40 23.98
C ALA A 287 8.76 7.88 24.13
N GLU A 288 9.59 7.60 23.12
CA GLU A 288 10.99 8.05 23.04
C GLU A 288 11.19 8.91 21.78
N ASP A 289 11.92 10.02 21.92
CA ASP A 289 12.34 10.84 20.78
C ASP A 289 13.58 10.20 20.13
N VAL A 290 13.44 9.83 18.87
CA VAL A 290 14.48 9.17 18.07
C VAL A 290 14.56 9.88 16.74
N LYS A 291 15.76 10.28 16.35
CA LYS A 291 16.01 10.93 15.07
C LYS A 291 16.42 9.94 14.00
N MET A 292 15.77 10.01 12.84
CA MET A 292 16.15 9.26 11.65
C MET A 292 17.12 10.08 10.81
N ASP A 293 18.37 9.61 10.75
CA ASP A 293 19.39 10.19 9.88
C ASP A 293 19.24 9.64 8.45
N VAL A 294 18.79 10.49 7.54
CA VAL A 294 18.65 10.17 6.12
C VAL A 294 19.57 11.07 5.31
N HIS A 295 20.52 10.45 4.62
CA HIS A 295 21.40 11.18 3.71
C HIS A 295 20.69 11.34 2.35
N PRO A 296 20.31 12.58 1.95
CA PRO A 296 19.87 12.85 0.59
C PRO A 296 21.02 12.60 -0.40
N LYS A 297 20.74 12.57 -1.71
CA LYS A 297 21.76 12.22 -2.72
C LYS A 297 23.07 12.99 -2.48
N CYS A 298 24.20 12.26 -2.43
CA CYS A 298 25.49 12.87 -2.76
C CYS A 298 25.41 13.26 -4.24
N THR A 299 25.33 14.57 -4.51
CA THR A 299 25.51 15.14 -5.84
C THR A 299 26.90 14.84 -6.38
#